data_AF-A0A831XUW3-F1
#
_entry.id   AF-A0A831XUW3-F1
#
_cell.length_a   1.000
_cell.length_b   1.000
_cell.length_c   1.000
_cell.angle_alpha   90.00
_cell.angle_beta   90.00
_cell.angle_gamma   90.00
#
_symmetry.space_group_name_H-M   'P 1'
#
loop_
_entity.id
_entity.type
_entity.pdbx_description
1 polymer ?
#
loop_
_entity_poly.entity_id
_entity_poly.type
_entity_poly.pdbx_seq_one_letter_code
_entity_poly.pdbx_strand_id
1 'polypeptide(L)' 'MPMEDVEMRRMVLREINKRHLDTSLMDVHVIHGVVYIRGTVRGIRGHNVDVKQELEIIRRILRQKPGIRDVVVDAIIR' A
#
# COMPACT_ATOMS: atom_id res chain seq x y z
N MET A 1 -11.95 -14.16 3.50
CA MET A 1 -11.93 -12.76 3.97
C MET A 1 -13.36 -12.28 4.11
N PRO A 2 -13.71 -11.57 5.19
CA PRO A 2 -14.96 -10.82 5.31
C PRO A 2 -15.17 -9.86 4.13
N MET A 3 -16.42 -9.54 3.79
CA MET A 3 -16.75 -8.67 2.65
C MET A 3 -16.16 -7.26 2.83
N GLU A 4 -16.16 -6.75 4.06
CA GLU A 4 -15.56 -5.46 4.44
C GLU A 4 -14.04 -5.42 4.15
N ASP A 5 -13.31 -6.50 4.45
CA ASP A 5 -11.87 -6.59 4.19
C ASP A 5 -11.57 -6.56 2.67
N VAL A 6 -12.45 -7.13 1.84
CA VAL A 6 -12.32 -7.11 0.37
C VAL A 6 -12.51 -5.70 -0.18
N GLU A 7 -13.52 -4.98 0.30
CA GLU A 7 -13.76 -3.59 -0.11
C GLU A 7 -12.63 -2.66 0.33
N MET A 8 -12.14 -2.84 1.56
CA MET A 8 -11.03 -2.09 2.10
C MET A 8 -9.74 -2.36 1.32
N ARG A 9 -9.46 -3.63 0.97
CA ARG A 9 -8.33 -3.99 0.09
C ARG A 9 -8.41 -3.29 -1.26
N ARG A 10 -9.59 -3.24 -1.89
CA ARG A 10 -9.78 -2.52 -3.17
C ARG A 10 -9.57 -1.02 -3.03
N MET A 11 -9.99 -0.43 -1.92
CA MET A 11 -9.71 0.98 -1.62
C MET A 11 -8.21 1.24 -1.48
N VAL A 12 -7.50 0.40 -0.71
CA VAL A 12 -6.04 0.49 -0.53
C VAL A 12 -5.32 0.41 -1.88
N LEU A 13 -5.64 -0.61 -2.69
CA LEU A 13 -5.03 -0.79 -4.02
C LEU A 13 -5.28 0.42 -4.93
N ARG A 14 -6.46 1.04 -4.89
CA ARG A 14 -6.75 2.27 -5.63
C ARG A 14 -5.88 3.44 -5.20
N GLU A 15 -5.59 3.60 -3.91
CA GLU A 15 -4.71 4.68 -3.45
C GLU A 15 -3.24 4.42 -3.82
N ILE A 16 -2.79 3.16 -3.78
CA ILE A 16 -1.43 2.79 -4.17
C ILE A 16 -1.21 2.99 -5.68
N ASN A 17 -2.17 2.60 -6.52
CA ASN A 17 -2.07 2.71 -7.97
C ASN A 17 -2.04 4.15 -8.50
N LYS A 18 -2.35 5.16 -7.67
CA LYS A 18 -2.18 6.57 -8.03
C LYS A 18 -0.71 7.02 -7.98
N ARG A 19 0.19 6.17 -7.49
CA ARG A 19 1.62 6.47 -7.31
C ARG A 19 2.44 5.93 -8.47
N HIS A 20 3.56 6.57 -8.75
CA HIS A 20 4.53 6.15 -9.76
C HIS A 20 5.47 5.06 -9.22
N LEU A 21 4.88 3.99 -8.66
CA LEU A 21 5.60 2.85 -8.10
C LEU A 21 5.28 1.59 -8.91
N ASP A 22 6.31 0.78 -9.16
CA ASP A 22 6.13 -0.58 -9.66
C ASP A 22 5.76 -1.48 -8.47
N THR A 23 4.50 -1.88 -8.45
CA THR A 23 3.88 -2.73 -7.44
C THR A 23 3.56 -4.13 -7.96
N SER A 24 4.12 -4.52 -9.10
CA SER A 24 3.84 -5.81 -9.75
C SER A 24 4.20 -7.02 -8.89
N LEU A 25 5.15 -6.85 -7.96
CA LEU A 25 5.62 -7.86 -7.00
C LEU A 25 5.23 -7.53 -5.55
N MET A 26 4.28 -6.62 -5.36
CA MET A 26 3.72 -6.24 -4.08
C MET A 26 2.42 -7.00 -3.84
N ASP A 27 2.18 -7.44 -2.61
CA ASP A 27 0.88 -7.96 -2.19
C ASP A 27 0.31 -7.13 -1.02
N VAL A 28 -1.01 -7.03 -1.00
CA VAL A 28 -1.77 -6.26 -0.01
C VAL A 28 -2.83 -7.16 0.60
N HIS A 29 -2.76 -7.32 1.91
CA HIS A 29 -3.78 -7.97 2.71
C HIS A 29 -4.38 -7.02 3.72
N VAL A 30 -5.68 -7.16 3.94
CA VAL A 30 -6.40 -6.48 5.02
C VAL A 30 -6.95 -7.55 5.93
N ILE A 31 -6.66 -7.43 7.23
CA ILE A 31 -7.13 -8.36 8.25
C ILE A 31 -7.62 -7.52 9.42
N HIS A 32 -8.95 -7.52 9.64
CA HIS A 32 -9.58 -6.75 10.71
C HIS A 32 -9.15 -5.26 10.69
N GLY A 33 -9.13 -4.61 9.53
CA GLY A 33 -8.72 -3.21 9.42
C GLY A 33 -7.23 -2.92 9.64
N VAL A 34 -6.36 -3.94 9.70
CA VAL A 34 -4.90 -3.75 9.60
C VAL A 34 -4.48 -4.10 8.18
N VAL A 35 -3.79 -3.16 7.53
CA VAL A 35 -3.26 -3.34 6.16
C VAL A 35 -1.82 -3.82 6.23
N TYR A 36 -1.54 -4.93 5.57
CA TYR A 36 -0.20 -5.47 5.39
C TYR A 36 0.23 -5.27 3.95
N ILE A 37 1.28 -4.48 3.75
CA ILE A 37 1.93 -4.29 2.46
C ILE A 37 3.22 -5.09 2.48
N ARG A 38 3.31 -6.09 1.61
CA ARG A 38 4.44 -7.03 1.54
C ARG A 38 4.98 -7.15 0.13
N GLY A 39 6.15 -7.77 0.00
CA GLY A 39 6.75 -8.09 -1.30
C GLY A 39 7.82 -7.08 -1.70
N THR A 40 7.94 -6.79 -3.00
CA THR A 40 8.95 -5.86 -3.53
C THR A 40 8.27 -4.66 -4.17
N VAL A 41 8.74 -3.46 -3.82
CA VAL A 41 8.27 -2.19 -4.41
C VAL A 41 9.46 -1.47 -5.03
N ARG A 42 9.28 -0.96 -6.25
CA ARG A 42 10.33 -0.23 -6.98
C ARG A 42 9.81 1.09 -7.52
N GLY A 43 10.71 2.01 -7.82
CA GLY A 43 10.37 3.19 -8.60
C GLY A 43 10.11 2.82 -10.06
N ILE A 44 9.09 3.42 -10.69
CA ILE A 44 8.90 3.27 -12.14
C ILE A 44 10.06 3.96 -12.86
N ARG A 45 10.63 3.28 -13.86
CA ARG A 45 11.71 3.84 -14.71
C ARG A 45 11.25 5.14 -15.36
N GLY A 46 12.14 6.13 -15.37
CA GLY A 46 11.86 7.45 -15.94
C GLY A 46 11.26 8.45 -14.95
N HIS A 47 10.93 8.04 -13.72
CA HIS A 47 10.54 8.93 -12.65
C HIS A 47 11.59 8.92 -11.52
N ASN A 48 12.01 10.09 -11.05
CA ASN A 48 12.87 10.22 -9.89
C ASN A 48 12.02 10.15 -8.61
N VAL A 49 11.67 8.93 -8.20
CA VAL A 49 10.79 8.67 -7.05
C VAL A 49 11.59 8.07 -5.91
N ASP A 50 11.57 8.73 -4.75
CA ASP A 50 12.00 8.11 -3.51
C ASP A 50 10.90 7.14 -3.04
N VAL A 51 11.11 5.85 -3.30
CA VAL A 51 10.17 4.77 -2.96
C VAL A 51 9.87 4.75 -1.45
N LYS A 52 10.87 5.03 -0.61
CA LYS A 52 10.70 5.01 0.85
C LYS A 52 9.80 6.16 1.29
N GLN A 53 10.03 7.35 0.74
CA GLN A 53 9.20 8.52 1.03
C GLN A 53 7.76 8.31 0.54
N GLU A 54 7.57 7.76 -0.66
CA GLU A 54 6.23 7.47 -1.18
C GLU A 54 5.49 6.42 -0.35
N LEU A 55 6.16 5.36 0.10
CA LEU A 55 5.55 4.35 0.98
C LEU A 55 5.10 4.96 2.32
N GLU A 56 5.86 5.90 2.89
CA GLU A 56 5.47 6.60 4.10
C GLU A 56 4.28 7.55 3.85
N ILE A 57 4.21 8.21 2.70
CA ILE A 57 3.05 9.02 2.29
C ILE A 57 1.81 8.12 2.15
N ILE A 58 1.93 6.98 1.46
CA ILE A 58 0.86 5.99 1.34
C ILE A 58 0.38 5.56 2.73
N ARG A 59 1.31 5.18 3.62
CA ARG A 59 1.00 4.78 4.99
C ARG A 59 0.18 5.84 5.74
N ARG A 60 0.58 7.11 5.64
CA ARG A 60 -0.13 8.23 6.28
C ARG A 60 -1.54 8.41 5.71
N ILE A 61 -1.69 8.36 4.39
CA ILE A 61 -3.00 8.49 3.73
C ILE A 61 -3.91 7.34 4.11
N LEU A 62 -3.40 6.10 4.11
CA LEU A 62 -4.19 4.92 4.46
C LEU A 62 -4.64 4.97 5.93
N ARG A 63 -3.78 5.39 6.87
CA ARG A 63 -4.17 5.56 8.28
C ARG A 63 -5.24 6.63 8.52
N GLN A 64 -5.46 7.55 7.58
CA GLN A 64 -6.53 8.55 7.65
C GLN A 64 -7.88 8.03 7.13
N LYS A 65 -7.91 6.85 6.49
CA LYS A 65 -9.15 6.29 5.94
C LYS A 65 -9.97 5.61 7.05
N PRO A 66 -11.30 5.78 7.04
CA PRO A 66 -12.16 5.10 8.01
C PRO A 66 -12.04 3.58 7.86
N GLY A 67 -12.02 2.88 9.00
CA GLY A 67 -11.87 1.42 9.06
C GLY A 67 -10.43 0.91 9.07
N ILE A 68 -9.45 1.74 8.68
CA ILE A 68 -8.03 1.38 8.81
C ILE A 68 -7.56 1.74 10.22
N ARG A 69 -7.17 0.72 10.98
CA ARG A 69 -6.62 0.84 12.34
C ARG A 69 -5.11 0.99 12.31
N ASP A 70 -4.44 0.23 11.45
CA ASP A 70 -3.00 0.35 11.27
C ASP A 70 -2.52 -0.12 9.90
N VAL A 71 -1.29 0.27 9.56
CA VAL A 71 -0.64 -0.08 8.29
C VAL A 71 0.78 -0.54 8.57
N VAL A 72 1.03 -1.80 8.27
CA VAL A 72 2.33 -2.47 8.40
C VAL A 72 2.97 -2.57 7.02
N VAL A 73 4.13 -1.96 6.86
CA VAL A 73 4.92 -2.02 5.62
C VAL A 73 6.11 -2.93 5.86
N ASP A 74 6.06 -4.12 5.26
CA ASP A 74 7.11 -5.13 5.26
C ASP A 74 7.50 -5.45 3.82
N ALA A 75 7.92 -4.40 3.12
CA ALA A 75 8.26 -4.45 1.70
C ALA A 75 9.76 -4.21 1.50
N ILE A 76 10.35 -4.99 0.60
CA ILE A 76 11.74 -4.82 0.15
C ILE A 76 11.76 -3.71 -0.90
N ILE A 77 12.50 -2.64 -0.62
CA ILE A 77 12.69 -1.53 -1.55
C ILE A 77 13.85 -1.88 -2.51
N ARG A 78 13.63 -1.70 -3.81
CA ARG A 78 14.64 -1.92 -4.86
C ARG A 78 14.65 -0.82 -5.90
#